data_AF-A0A3M9MYE7-F1
#
_entry.id   AF-A0A3M9MYE7-F1
#
_cell.length_a   1.000
_cell.length_b   1.000
_cell.length_c   1.000
_cell.angle_alpha   90.00
_cell.angle_beta   90.00
_cell.angle_gamma   90.00
#
_symmetry.space_group_name_H-M   'P 1'
#
loop_
_entity.id
_entity.type
_entity.pdbx_description
1 polymer ?
#
loop_
_entity_poly.entity_id
_entity_poly.type
_entity_poly.pdbx_seq_one_letter_code
_entity_poly.pdbx_strand_id
1 'polypeptide(L)'
;MEKALKYMLFLSCCLIFSQVQAQFKTWPVINLFYKNQFDHKGYHHGRWIFQTGEISENEMMKTKGRYKHGYLLGKWKTRSADKKLRKLEIGSLVEGKNLIQTTEYHANGQIFKKGIALLDRSGKSTRYYYTQKWQYYNEDGSRNKTVLYEEGWPVKTTFADWTVVISEAPPKTKFYKPGEKQNPPVVQ
;
A
#
# COMPACT_ATOMS: atom_id res chain seq x y z
N MET A 1 69.79 -14.61 4.22
CA MET A 1 68.66 -13.82 4.76
C MET A 1 67.86 -13.06 3.70
N GLU A 2 68.36 -12.84 2.48
CA GLU A 2 67.61 -12.08 1.45
C GLU A 2 66.45 -12.81 0.77
N LYS A 3 66.43 -14.16 0.79
CA LYS A 3 65.34 -14.92 0.13
C LYS A 3 64.02 -14.93 0.92
N ALA A 4 64.06 -14.70 2.24
CA ALA A 4 62.86 -14.71 3.09
C ALA A 4 62.05 -13.41 2.98
N LEU A 5 62.69 -12.28 2.63
CA LEU A 5 62.04 -10.98 2.55
C LEU A 5 61.22 -10.80 1.26
N LYS A 6 61.60 -11.49 0.16
CA LYS A 6 60.86 -11.43 -1.11
C LYS A 6 59.51 -12.16 -1.08
N TYR A 7 59.38 -13.22 -0.28
CA TYR A 7 58.10 -13.94 -0.17
C TYR A 7 57.11 -13.26 0.77
N MET A 8 57.57 -12.48 1.76
CA MET A 8 56.69 -11.69 2.63
C MET A 8 56.07 -10.47 1.93
N LEU A 9 56.72 -9.91 0.90
CA LEU A 9 56.15 -8.81 0.12
C LEU A 9 55.11 -9.27 -0.92
N PHE A 10 55.11 -10.55 -1.29
CA PHE A 10 54.14 -11.09 -2.25
C PHE A 10 52.80 -11.50 -1.62
N LEU A 11 52.79 -11.81 -0.31
CA LEU A 11 51.56 -12.16 0.41
C LEU A 11 50.72 -10.94 0.85
N SER A 12 51.30 -9.74 0.89
CA SER A 12 50.60 -8.53 1.35
C SER A 12 49.72 -7.87 0.27
N CYS A 13 49.88 -8.20 -1.01
CA CYS A 13 49.13 -7.56 -2.10
C CYS A 13 47.77 -8.25 -2.40
N CYS A 14 47.55 -9.47 -1.91
CA CYS A 14 46.32 -10.22 -2.22
C CYS A 14 45.14 -9.92 -1.27
N LEU A 15 45.34 -9.13 -0.20
CA LEU A 15 44.27 -8.82 0.77
C LEU A 15 43.51 -7.52 0.48
N ILE A 16 43.88 -6.76 -0.56
CA ILE A 16 43.20 -5.49 -0.89
C ILE A 16 42.06 -5.69 -1.91
N PHE A 17 42.00 -6.83 -2.61
CA PHE A 17 40.96 -7.08 -3.62
C PHE A 17 39.62 -7.58 -3.06
N SER A 18 39.54 -7.96 -1.79
CA SER A 18 38.29 -8.48 -1.20
C SER A 18 37.30 -7.39 -0.77
N GLN A 19 37.66 -6.11 -0.77
CA GLN A 19 36.72 -5.03 -0.40
C GLN A 19 35.98 -4.39 -1.58
N VAL A 20 36.35 -4.68 -2.83
CA VAL A 20 35.70 -4.08 -4.01
C VAL A 20 34.35 -4.75 -4.37
N GLN A 21 34.00 -5.88 -3.75
CA GLN A 21 32.72 -6.55 -4.01
C GLN A 21 31.52 -5.89 -3.33
N ALA A 22 31.71 -4.93 -2.42
CA ALA A 22 30.61 -4.29 -1.69
C ALA A 22 29.99 -3.06 -2.39
N GLN A 23 30.64 -2.47 -3.40
CA GLN A 23 30.25 -1.15 -3.92
C GLN A 23 29.44 -1.16 -5.23
N PHE A 24 29.32 -2.29 -5.94
CA PHE A 24 28.49 -2.34 -7.16
C PHE A 24 26.97 -2.30 -6.89
N LYS A 25 26.55 -2.45 -5.63
CA LYS A 25 25.12 -2.50 -5.24
C LYS A 25 24.44 -1.12 -5.24
N THR A 26 25.20 -0.02 -5.37
CA THR A 26 24.67 1.36 -5.28
C THR A 26 24.59 2.08 -6.62
N TRP A 27 24.86 1.42 -7.75
CA TRP A 27 24.74 2.08 -9.05
C TRP A 27 23.26 2.31 -9.41
N PRO A 28 22.83 3.56 -9.72
CA PRO A 28 21.41 3.94 -9.81
C PRO A 28 20.65 3.20 -10.93
N VAL A 29 21.36 2.67 -11.93
CA VAL A 29 20.78 1.94 -13.06
C VAL A 29 20.39 0.50 -12.69
N ILE A 30 21.13 -0.15 -11.80
CA ILE A 30 20.87 -1.55 -11.40
C ILE A 30 19.66 -1.60 -10.45
N ASN A 31 19.45 -0.55 -9.65
CA ASN A 31 18.30 -0.38 -8.76
C ASN A 31 16.94 -0.37 -9.50
N LEU A 32 16.92 -0.11 -10.81
CA LEU A 32 15.68 -0.09 -11.60
C LEU A 32 15.02 -1.46 -11.79
N PHE A 33 15.80 -2.54 -11.70
CA PHE A 33 15.35 -3.90 -12.03
C PHE A 33 14.99 -4.75 -10.81
N TYR A 34 15.49 -4.39 -9.64
CA TYR A 34 15.15 -5.08 -8.41
C TYR A 34 13.70 -4.80 -8.00
N LYS A 35 13.09 -5.81 -7.40
CA LYS A 35 11.70 -5.79 -6.95
C LYS A 35 11.68 -5.99 -5.44
N ASN A 36 10.63 -5.49 -4.80
CA ASN A 36 10.31 -5.74 -3.40
C ASN A 36 11.46 -5.37 -2.44
N GLN A 37 12.05 -4.20 -2.66
CA GLN A 37 13.18 -3.73 -1.85
C GLN A 37 12.73 -2.87 -0.68
N PHE A 38 13.56 -2.84 0.35
CA PHE A 38 13.43 -1.96 1.50
C PHE A 38 14.53 -0.90 1.47
N ASP A 39 14.26 0.28 2.01
CA ASP A 39 15.30 1.28 2.27
C ASP A 39 16.03 1.03 3.59
N HIS A 40 17.00 1.89 3.91
CA HIS A 40 17.83 1.78 5.12
C HIS A 40 17.03 1.89 6.43
N LYS A 41 15.79 2.40 6.40
CA LYS A 41 14.89 2.45 7.56
C LYS A 41 13.93 1.26 7.61
N GLY A 42 14.08 0.30 6.69
CA GLY A 42 13.21 -0.86 6.60
C GLY A 42 11.84 -0.56 5.98
N TYR A 43 11.68 0.55 5.26
CA TYR A 43 10.41 0.84 4.56
C TYR A 43 10.44 0.37 3.11
N HIS A 44 9.28 -0.03 2.59
CA HIS A 44 9.14 -0.40 1.18
C HIS A 44 9.66 0.71 0.25
N HIS A 45 10.52 0.33 -0.70
CA HIS A 45 11.13 1.25 -1.63
C HIS A 45 11.26 0.62 -3.03
N GLY A 46 11.17 1.46 -4.06
CA GLY A 46 11.37 1.03 -5.45
C GLY A 46 10.17 0.28 -6.01
N ARG A 47 10.41 -0.64 -6.94
CA ARG A 47 9.36 -1.39 -7.63
C ARG A 47 8.85 -2.53 -6.78
N TRP A 48 7.53 -2.67 -6.66
CA TRP A 48 6.90 -3.73 -5.88
C TRP A 48 5.91 -4.52 -6.73
N ILE A 49 5.94 -5.84 -6.54
CA ILE A 49 5.05 -6.80 -7.17
C ILE A 49 4.73 -7.88 -6.13
N PHE A 50 3.45 -8.04 -5.83
CA PHE A 50 2.97 -9.08 -4.92
C PHE A 50 1.66 -9.67 -5.44
N GLN A 51 1.36 -10.87 -4.97
CA GLN A 51 0.05 -11.49 -5.16
C GLN A 51 -0.87 -11.06 -4.02
N THR A 52 -2.12 -10.78 -4.36
CA THR A 52 -3.20 -10.49 -3.41
C THR A 52 -4.35 -11.42 -3.74
N GLY A 53 -4.94 -12.10 -2.76
CA GLY A 53 -6.28 -12.67 -2.95
C GLY A 53 -7.32 -11.54 -2.92
N GLU A 54 -8.31 -11.55 -3.83
CA GLU A 54 -9.56 -10.74 -3.65
C GLU A 54 -10.43 -11.40 -2.55
N ILE A 55 -11.11 -10.69 -1.63
CA ILE A 55 -12.32 -9.82 -1.64
C ILE A 55 -13.59 -10.49 -2.22
N SER A 56 -13.49 -11.30 -3.28
CA SER A 56 -14.57 -12.19 -3.74
C SER A 56 -13.95 -13.46 -4.32
N GLU A 57 -14.29 -14.60 -3.72
CA GLU A 57 -14.07 -15.99 -4.18
C GLU A 57 -12.76 -16.27 -4.96
N ASN A 58 -11.74 -16.75 -4.24
CA ASN A 58 -10.62 -17.58 -4.74
C ASN A 58 -9.76 -17.06 -5.92
N GLU A 59 -9.88 -15.79 -6.33
CA GLU A 59 -9.05 -15.28 -7.42
C GLU A 59 -7.69 -14.72 -6.93
N MET A 60 -6.59 -15.32 -7.41
CA MET A 60 -5.25 -14.78 -7.20
C MET A 60 -4.99 -13.61 -8.14
N MET A 61 -4.76 -12.43 -7.57
CA MET A 61 -4.47 -11.23 -8.32
C MET A 61 -3.02 -10.80 -8.19
N LYS A 62 -2.51 -10.12 -9.21
CA LYS A 62 -1.17 -9.56 -9.23
C LYS A 62 -1.23 -8.05 -9.13
N THR A 63 -0.73 -7.52 -8.03
CA THR A 63 -0.59 -6.08 -7.80
C THR A 63 0.83 -5.63 -8.10
N LYS A 64 0.98 -4.53 -8.83
CA LYS A 64 2.29 -3.92 -9.13
C LYS A 64 2.26 -2.40 -9.03
N GLY A 65 3.35 -1.83 -8.53
CA GLY A 65 3.55 -0.38 -8.51
C GLY A 65 4.91 0.00 -7.93
N ARG A 66 4.99 1.19 -7.35
CA ARG A 66 6.22 1.71 -6.74
C ARG A 66 5.95 2.32 -5.37
N TYR A 67 6.82 1.98 -4.42
CA TYR A 67 6.89 2.65 -3.13
C TYR A 67 8.06 3.64 -3.10
N LYS A 68 7.92 4.68 -2.29
CA LYS A 68 9.03 5.55 -1.88
C LYS A 68 8.92 5.77 -0.38
N HIS A 69 9.89 5.26 0.38
CA HIS A 69 9.93 5.38 1.84
C HIS A 69 8.65 4.85 2.53
N GLY A 70 8.09 3.77 2.00
CA GLY A 70 6.83 3.15 2.45
C GLY A 70 5.55 3.83 1.96
N TYR A 71 5.64 4.93 1.21
CA TYR A 71 4.47 5.57 0.59
C TYR A 71 4.18 4.99 -0.79
N LEU A 72 2.91 4.69 -1.03
CA LEU A 72 2.40 4.24 -2.32
C LEU A 72 2.38 5.44 -3.26
N LEU A 73 3.23 5.43 -4.30
CA LEU A 73 3.34 6.55 -5.24
C LEU A 73 3.09 6.14 -6.69
N GLY A 74 2.51 7.06 -7.45
CA GLY A 74 2.23 6.89 -8.86
C GLY A 74 1.19 5.80 -9.11
N LYS A 75 1.27 5.18 -10.29
CA LYS A 75 0.27 4.22 -10.76
C LYS A 75 0.53 2.82 -10.19
N TRP A 76 -0.49 2.29 -9.55
CA TRP A 76 -0.59 0.95 -9.01
C TRP A 76 -1.69 0.21 -9.76
N LYS A 77 -1.39 -1.01 -10.20
CA LYS A 77 -2.32 -1.82 -11.01
C LYS A 77 -2.44 -3.20 -10.39
N THR A 78 -3.67 -3.59 -10.08
CA THR A 78 -4.04 -4.95 -9.72
C THR A 78 -4.73 -5.58 -10.90
N ARG A 79 -4.23 -6.73 -11.33
CA ARG A 79 -4.78 -7.51 -12.43
C ARG A 79 -5.16 -8.91 -11.96
N SER A 80 -6.25 -9.41 -12.49
CA SER A 80 -6.72 -10.79 -12.41
C SER A 80 -5.72 -11.77 -13.04
N ALA A 81 -5.98 -13.07 -12.87
CA ALA A 81 -5.18 -14.13 -13.48
C ALA A 81 -5.21 -14.07 -15.02
N ASP A 82 -6.37 -13.70 -15.60
CA ASP A 82 -6.57 -13.47 -17.04
C ASP A 82 -5.99 -12.12 -17.55
N LYS A 83 -5.26 -11.40 -16.69
CA LYS A 83 -4.59 -10.11 -16.95
C LYS A 83 -5.54 -8.92 -17.15
N LYS A 84 -6.86 -9.05 -16.93
CA LYS A 84 -7.77 -7.89 -16.88
C LYS A 84 -7.45 -6.96 -15.71
N LEU A 85 -7.78 -5.67 -15.85
CA LEU A 85 -7.53 -4.68 -14.81
C LEU A 85 -8.69 -4.72 -13.81
N ARG A 86 -8.38 -4.97 -12.53
CA ARG A 86 -9.36 -5.06 -11.43
C ARG A 86 -9.32 -3.85 -10.51
N LYS A 87 -8.12 -3.29 -10.31
CA LYS A 87 -7.92 -2.07 -9.53
C LYS A 87 -6.84 -1.19 -10.13
N LEU A 88 -7.11 0.10 -10.19
CA LEU A 88 -6.16 1.16 -10.48
C LEU A 88 -6.08 2.09 -9.28
N GLU A 89 -4.88 2.29 -8.77
CA GLU A 89 -4.60 3.25 -7.70
C GLU A 89 -3.56 4.27 -8.19
N ILE A 90 -3.77 5.54 -7.84
CA ILE A 90 -2.82 6.62 -8.11
C ILE A 90 -2.47 7.28 -6.78
N GLY A 91 -1.30 6.95 -6.26
CA GLY A 91 -0.79 7.45 -5.00
C GLY A 91 -0.03 8.76 -5.16
N SER A 92 -0.31 9.72 -4.28
CA SER A 92 0.35 11.02 -4.19
C SER A 92 0.61 11.35 -2.72
N LEU A 93 1.61 12.19 -2.46
CA LEU A 93 1.92 12.66 -1.11
C LEU A 93 1.55 14.14 -1.02
N VAL A 94 0.64 14.48 -0.11
CA VAL A 94 0.16 15.84 0.12
C VAL A 94 0.27 16.10 1.62
N GLU A 95 1.06 17.10 2.01
CA GLU A 95 1.25 17.48 3.43
C GLU A 95 1.62 16.30 4.34
N GLY A 96 2.48 15.40 3.86
CA GLY A 96 2.91 14.21 4.60
C GLY A 96 1.88 13.07 4.66
N LYS A 97 0.68 13.25 4.09
CA LYS A 97 -0.35 12.22 3.97
C LYS A 97 -0.34 11.61 2.57
N ASN A 98 -0.49 10.29 2.49
CA ASN A 98 -0.49 9.59 1.21
C ASN A 98 -1.93 9.39 0.72
N LEU A 99 -2.37 10.27 -0.17
CA LEU A 99 -3.67 10.22 -0.83
C LEU A 99 -3.61 9.25 -2.01
N ILE A 100 -4.61 8.39 -2.12
CA ILE A 100 -4.67 7.31 -3.10
C ILE A 100 -6.00 7.42 -3.82
N GLN A 101 -5.97 7.89 -5.07
CA GLN A 101 -7.13 7.85 -5.94
C GLN A 101 -7.34 6.41 -6.39
N THR A 102 -8.48 5.82 -6.09
CA THR A 102 -8.78 4.41 -6.35
C THR A 102 -9.92 4.30 -7.35
N THR A 103 -9.76 3.39 -8.31
CA THR A 103 -10.83 2.91 -9.21
C THR A 103 -10.77 1.39 -9.23
N GLU A 104 -11.84 0.75 -8.81
CA GLU A 104 -12.04 -0.69 -8.91
C GLU A 104 -13.03 -0.99 -10.04
N TYR A 105 -12.85 -2.14 -10.70
CA TYR A 105 -13.58 -2.53 -11.89
C TYR A 105 -14.28 -3.88 -11.71
N HIS A 106 -15.46 -3.99 -12.28
CA HIS A 106 -16.20 -5.23 -12.47
C HIS A 106 -15.47 -6.18 -13.43
N ALA A 107 -15.92 -7.43 -13.51
CA ALA A 107 -15.32 -8.44 -14.40
C ALA A 107 -15.44 -8.07 -15.90
N ASN A 108 -16.50 -7.34 -16.24
CA ASN A 108 -16.73 -6.82 -17.59
C ASN A 108 -15.92 -5.56 -17.91
N GLY A 109 -15.11 -5.04 -16.97
CA GLY A 109 -14.28 -3.85 -17.16
C GLY A 109 -14.97 -2.52 -16.86
N GLN A 110 -16.27 -2.52 -16.56
CA GLN A 110 -16.98 -1.33 -16.08
C GLN A 110 -16.50 -0.96 -14.67
N ILE A 111 -16.62 0.30 -14.30
CA ILE A 111 -16.22 0.76 -12.96
C ILE A 111 -17.18 0.13 -11.94
N PHE A 112 -16.63 -0.44 -10.87
CA PHE A 112 -17.39 -0.91 -9.70
C PHE A 112 -17.52 0.19 -8.66
N LYS A 113 -16.38 0.79 -8.28
CA LYS A 113 -16.36 1.96 -7.40
C LYS A 113 -15.13 2.80 -7.62
N LYS A 114 -15.22 4.09 -7.30
CA LYS A 114 -14.08 5.01 -7.30
C LYS A 114 -14.19 6.05 -6.21
N GLY A 115 -13.04 6.49 -5.70
CA GLY A 115 -12.96 7.48 -4.63
C GLY A 115 -11.52 7.70 -4.20
N ILE A 116 -11.34 8.28 -3.01
CA ILE A 116 -10.03 8.57 -2.44
C ILE A 116 -9.87 7.78 -1.14
N ALA A 117 -8.76 7.07 -1.03
CA ALA A 117 -8.29 6.48 0.21
C ALA A 117 -7.10 7.26 0.76
N LEU A 118 -6.88 7.15 2.06
CA LEU A 118 -5.72 7.68 2.75
C LEU A 118 -4.90 6.54 3.33
N LEU A 119 -3.58 6.57 3.11
CA LEU A 119 -2.62 5.79 3.87
C LEU A 119 -1.97 6.71 4.91
N ASP A 120 -2.45 6.62 6.14
CA ASP A 120 -1.97 7.36 7.29
C ASP A 120 -0.93 6.55 8.06
N ARG A 121 0.23 7.16 8.29
CA ARG A 121 1.38 6.56 8.99
C ARG A 121 1.82 7.39 10.20
N SER A 122 1.05 8.40 10.57
CA SER A 122 1.36 9.30 11.69
C SER A 122 1.08 8.69 13.06
N GLY A 123 0.17 7.70 13.12
CA GLY A 123 -0.19 7.00 14.35
C GLY A 123 0.77 5.86 14.73
N LYS A 124 0.45 5.16 15.83
CA LYS A 124 1.17 3.96 16.30
C LYS A 124 1.14 2.81 15.28
N SER A 125 0.11 2.77 14.43
CA SER A 125 -0.04 1.80 13.35
C SER A 125 -0.37 2.51 12.04
N THR A 126 0.03 1.89 10.94
CA THR A 126 -0.36 2.35 9.60
C THR A 126 -1.83 2.03 9.37
N ARG A 127 -2.62 3.04 8.96
CA ARG A 127 -4.04 2.90 8.64
C ARG A 127 -4.25 3.19 7.15
N TYR A 128 -4.93 2.28 6.46
CA TYR A 128 -5.48 2.54 5.13
C TYR A 128 -6.99 2.65 5.26
N TYR A 129 -7.59 3.77 4.83
CA TYR A 129 -9.02 3.97 4.97
C TYR A 129 -9.61 4.85 3.87
N TYR A 130 -10.90 4.67 3.60
CA TYR A 130 -11.64 5.50 2.65
C TYR A 130 -11.93 6.88 3.24
N THR A 131 -11.86 7.90 2.40
CA THR A 131 -12.17 9.28 2.77
C THR A 131 -12.91 9.97 1.63
N GLN A 132 -13.65 11.04 1.94
CA GLN A 132 -14.44 11.80 0.99
C GLN A 132 -15.51 10.95 0.29
N LYS A 133 -16.00 11.42 -0.86
CA LYS A 133 -17.08 10.76 -1.62
C LYS A 133 -16.52 9.57 -2.41
N TRP A 134 -17.19 8.43 -2.26
CA TRP A 134 -17.00 7.23 -3.05
C TRP A 134 -18.23 6.97 -3.89
N GLN A 135 -18.05 6.80 -5.19
CA GLN A 135 -19.11 6.50 -6.14
C GLN A 135 -19.11 5.01 -6.44
N TYR A 136 -20.27 4.38 -6.37
CA TYR A 136 -20.49 2.97 -6.63
C TYR A 136 -21.42 2.81 -7.84
N TYR A 137 -21.16 1.79 -8.63
CA TYR A 137 -21.80 1.56 -9.93
C TYR A 137 -22.19 0.10 -10.08
N ASN A 138 -23.29 -0.13 -10.78
CA ASN A 138 -23.73 -1.46 -11.17
C ASN A 138 -22.88 -2.01 -12.32
N GLU A 139 -23.03 -3.29 -12.65
CA GLU A 139 -22.26 -3.92 -13.73
C GLU A 139 -22.55 -3.31 -15.11
N ASP A 140 -23.75 -2.78 -15.33
CA ASP A 140 -24.10 -2.06 -16.56
C ASP A 140 -23.45 -0.67 -16.66
N GLY A 141 -22.78 -0.20 -15.59
CA GLY A 141 -22.15 1.11 -15.49
C GLY A 141 -23.07 2.21 -14.94
N SER A 142 -24.34 1.91 -14.66
CA SER A 142 -25.26 2.86 -14.02
C SER A 142 -24.82 3.18 -12.59
N ARG A 143 -25.04 4.42 -12.15
CA ARG A 143 -24.71 4.85 -10.77
C ARG A 143 -25.64 4.13 -9.79
N ASN A 144 -25.06 3.39 -8.84
CA ASN A 144 -25.80 2.73 -7.75
C ASN A 144 -26.01 3.68 -6.56
N LYS A 145 -24.91 4.23 -6.02
CA LYS A 145 -24.92 5.12 -4.85
C LYS A 145 -23.64 5.93 -4.74
N THR A 146 -23.68 6.98 -3.93
CA THR A 146 -22.52 7.73 -3.46
C THR A 146 -22.45 7.65 -1.94
N VAL A 147 -21.30 7.29 -1.39
CA VAL A 147 -21.07 7.19 0.05
C VAL A 147 -20.02 8.22 0.45
N LEU A 148 -20.33 9.11 1.38
CA LEU A 148 -19.37 9.99 2.02
C LEU A 148 -18.70 9.23 3.17
N TYR A 149 -17.38 9.17 3.15
CA TYR A 149 -16.56 8.56 4.19
C TYR A 149 -15.78 9.61 4.98
N GLU A 150 -15.76 9.45 6.30
CA GLU A 150 -14.90 10.18 7.23
C GLU A 150 -14.06 9.19 8.03
N GLU A 151 -12.73 9.26 7.89
CA GLU A 151 -11.78 8.36 8.55
C GLU A 151 -12.04 6.85 8.38
N GLY A 152 -12.61 6.46 7.23
CA GLY A 152 -12.98 5.08 6.92
C GLY A 152 -14.43 4.73 7.24
N TRP A 153 -15.18 5.64 7.86
CA TRP A 153 -16.55 5.41 8.27
C TRP A 153 -17.55 6.04 7.31
N PRO A 154 -18.55 5.28 6.83
CA PRO A 154 -19.59 5.86 5.99
C PRO A 154 -20.47 6.75 6.85
N VAL A 155 -20.54 8.05 6.57
CA VAL A 155 -21.37 9.01 7.34
C VAL A 155 -22.69 9.32 6.61
N LYS A 156 -22.69 9.24 5.29
CA LYS A 156 -23.86 9.53 4.46
C LYS A 156 -23.84 8.70 3.19
N THR A 157 -24.94 8.04 2.89
CA THR A 157 -25.18 7.35 1.62
C THR A 157 -26.30 8.04 0.87
N THR A 158 -26.08 8.31 -0.42
CA THR A 158 -27.07 8.86 -1.35
C THR A 158 -27.23 7.88 -2.50
N PHE A 159 -28.41 7.29 -2.62
CA PHE A 159 -28.73 6.28 -3.62
C PHE A 159 -29.09 6.93 -4.97
N ALA A 160 -29.20 6.10 -6.01
CA ALA A 160 -29.52 6.55 -7.36
C ALA A 160 -30.86 7.29 -7.45
N ASP A 161 -31.85 6.83 -6.67
CA ASP A 161 -33.20 7.36 -6.52
C ASP A 161 -33.29 8.61 -5.61
N TRP A 162 -32.14 9.16 -5.20
CA TRP A 162 -32.02 10.29 -4.28
C TRP A 162 -32.40 10.01 -2.82
N THR A 163 -32.66 8.75 -2.46
CA THR A 163 -32.82 8.35 -1.06
C THR A 163 -31.51 8.62 -0.31
N VAL A 164 -31.61 9.23 0.87
CA VAL A 164 -30.46 9.56 1.72
C VAL A 164 -30.55 8.78 3.03
N VAL A 165 -29.49 8.04 3.35
CA VAL A 165 -29.33 7.36 4.64
C VAL A 165 -28.12 7.97 5.34
N ILE A 166 -28.32 8.44 6.57
CA ILE A 166 -27.26 8.92 7.44
C ILE A 166 -26.88 7.75 8.34
N SER A 167 -25.60 7.41 8.37
CA SER A 167 -25.11 6.38 9.29
C SER A 167 -24.75 7.02 10.61
N GLU A 168 -24.98 6.31 11.71
CA GLU A 168 -24.44 6.71 12.99
C GLU A 168 -22.91 6.62 12.96
N ALA A 169 -22.26 7.59 13.61
CA ALA A 169 -20.82 7.54 13.79
C ALA A 169 -20.46 6.26 14.57
N PRO A 170 -19.34 5.60 14.25
CA PRO A 170 -18.89 4.47 15.05
C PRO A 170 -18.74 4.90 16.52
N PRO A 171 -19.04 4.04 17.49
CA PRO A 171 -18.76 4.32 18.88
C PRO A 171 -17.26 4.63 18.99
N LYS A 172 -16.91 5.74 19.66
CA LYS A 172 -15.51 6.09 19.90
C LYS A 172 -14.83 4.91 20.59
N THR A 173 -13.83 4.31 19.93
CA THR A 173 -13.08 3.20 20.49
C THR A 173 -12.42 3.64 21.79
N LYS A 174 -12.87 3.10 22.93
CA LYS A 174 -12.22 3.33 24.21
C LYS A 174 -10.88 2.59 24.18
N PHE A 175 -9.78 3.32 24.29
CA PHE A 175 -8.46 2.73 24.49
C PHE A 175 -8.32 2.37 25.96
N TYR A 176 -8.46 1.09 26.28
CA TYR A 176 -8.18 0.60 27.63
C TYR A 176 -6.68 0.56 27.87
N LYS A 177 -6.25 1.02 29.04
CA LYS A 177 -4.87 0.79 29.46
C LYS A 177 -4.67 -0.70 29.77
N PRO A 178 -3.48 -1.27 29.53
CA PRO A 178 -3.19 -2.64 29.99
C PRO A 178 -3.51 -2.78 31.49
N GLY A 179 -4.43 -3.69 31.84
CA GLY A 179 -4.87 -3.93 33.23
C GLY A 179 -6.20 -3.29 33.64
N GLU A 180 -6.84 -2.49 32.79
CA GLU A 180 -8.15 -1.90 33.06
C GLU A 180 -9.26 -2.94 32.87
N LYS A 181 -10.04 -3.22 33.93
CA LYS A 181 -11.15 -4.19 33.87
C LYS A 181 -12.30 -3.61 33.04
N GLN A 182 -12.78 -4.38 32.06
CA GLN A 182 -14.00 -4.04 31.32
C GLN A 182 -15.19 -4.24 32.25
N ASN A 183 -15.94 -3.16 32.55
CA ASN A 183 -17.29 -3.32 33.09
C ASN A 183 -18.19 -3.75 31.93
N PRO A 184 -18.95 -4.86 32.06
CA PRO A 184 -19.86 -5.28 31.01
C PRO A 184 -20.88 -4.17 30.72
N PRO A 185 -21.33 -4.02 29.46
CA PRO A 185 -22.35 -3.03 29.12
C PRO A 185 -23.60 -3.31 29.96
N VAL A 186 -24.13 -2.26 30.60
CA VAL A 186 -25.43 -2.30 31.27
C VAL A 186 -26.47 -2.56 30.19
N VAL A 187 -27.02 -3.77 30.17
CA VAL A 187 -28.17 -4.11 29.35
C VAL A 187 -29.37 -3.39 29.97
N GLN A 188 -29.94 -2.43 29.24
CA GLN A 188 -31.23 -1.81 29.56
C GLN A 188 -32.36 -2.61 28.94
#